data_AF-A0A3M1UI93-F1
#
_entry.id   AF-A0A3M1UI93-F1
#
_cell.length_a   1.000
_cell.length_b   1.000
_cell.length_c   1.000
_cell.angle_alpha   90.00
_cell.angle_beta   90.00
_cell.angle_gamma   90.00
#
_symmetry.space_group_name_H-M   'P 1'
#
loop_
_entity.id
_entity.type
_entity.pdbx_description
1 polymer ?
#
loop_
_entity_poly.entity_id
_entity_poly.type
_entity_poly.pdbx_seq_one_letter_code
_entity_poly.pdbx_strand_id
1 'polypeptide(L)'
;MSLHHNQVALSLRVRIPGYVFERHLPASPYVVGEALADAVTAEVRRQGLGYYPPLEFFIRQGVLDEALVESVSGISWFITNLVRQELQKKLRGLFATVRIESIQTLAYTMPPVRPGSLNAFTALVEHYTPDVVKVGLRVSAIERRENSQALAGWAGEVCRRRLEDAFGEVEVTSARCVE
;
A
#
# COMPACT_ATOMS: atom_id res chain seq x y z
N MET A 1 -21.93 4.52 -34.57
CA MET A 1 -21.82 4.41 -33.09
C MET A 1 -20.34 4.40 -32.75
N SER A 2 -19.85 5.40 -32.03
CA SER A 2 -18.43 5.49 -31.66
C SER A 2 -18.18 4.74 -30.35
N LEU A 3 -17.12 3.93 -30.31
CA LEU A 3 -16.64 3.30 -29.09
C LEU A 3 -15.56 4.20 -28.49
N HIS A 4 -15.67 4.53 -27.21
CA HIS A 4 -14.70 5.37 -26.52
C HIS A 4 -13.78 4.48 -25.68
N HIS A 5 -12.46 4.70 -25.81
CA HIS A 5 -11.45 4.04 -24.98
C HIS A 5 -11.06 5.00 -23.86
N ASN A 6 -11.72 4.85 -22.72
CA ASN A 6 -11.51 5.73 -21.59
C ASN A 6 -10.52 5.08 -20.60
N GLN A 7 -9.57 5.87 -20.10
CA GLN A 7 -8.64 5.44 -19.07
C GLN A 7 -9.06 5.97 -17.70
N VAL A 8 -8.83 5.17 -16.67
CA VAL A 8 -9.05 5.53 -15.27
C VAL A 8 -7.78 5.28 -14.50
N ALA A 9 -7.31 6.30 -13.78
CA ALA A 9 -6.30 6.17 -12.76
C ALA A 9 -6.97 5.86 -11.42
N LEU A 10 -6.53 4.78 -10.77
CA LEU A 10 -7.01 4.32 -9.47
C LEU A 10 -5.84 4.29 -8.48
N SER A 11 -6.10 4.72 -7.26
CA SER A 11 -5.20 4.50 -6.12
C SER A 11 -5.87 3.55 -5.14
N LEU A 12 -5.21 2.42 -4.86
CA LEU A 12 -5.68 1.41 -3.93
C LEU A 12 -4.77 1.34 -2.70
N ARG A 13 -5.36 1.03 -1.56
CA ARG A 13 -4.66 0.57 -0.36
C ARG A 13 -5.19 -0.83 -0.05
N VAL A 14 -4.29 -1.80 0.02
CA VAL A 14 -4.64 -3.20 0.30
C VAL A 14 -3.89 -3.70 1.51
N ARG A 15 -4.59 -4.39 2.42
CA ARG A 15 -3.99 -5.07 3.58
C ARG A 15 -3.90 -6.57 3.31
N ILE A 16 -2.73 -7.14 3.54
CA ILE A 16 -2.50 -8.57 3.42
C ILE A 16 -3.08 -9.29 4.64
N PRO A 17 -3.86 -10.37 4.46
CA PRO A 17 -4.37 -11.16 5.58
C PRO A 17 -3.24 -11.79 6.41
N GLY A 18 -3.42 -11.83 7.74
CA GLY A 18 -2.46 -12.42 8.68
C GLY A 18 -1.98 -13.83 8.31
N TYR A 19 -2.92 -14.71 7.90
CA TYR A 19 -2.63 -16.10 7.55
C TYR A 19 -1.65 -16.26 6.36
N VAL A 20 -1.49 -15.24 5.52
CA VAL A 20 -0.53 -15.26 4.41
C VAL A 20 0.89 -15.23 4.96
N PHE A 21 1.13 -14.42 6.00
CA PHE A 21 2.45 -14.30 6.60
C PHE A 21 2.87 -15.60 7.31
N GLU A 22 1.96 -16.16 8.11
CA GLU A 22 2.20 -17.41 8.87
C GLU A 22 2.61 -18.59 7.97
N ARG A 23 2.19 -18.60 6.71
CA ARG A 23 2.49 -19.67 5.75
C ARG A 23 3.80 -19.49 5.00
N HIS A 24 4.28 -18.25 4.88
CA HIS A 24 5.31 -17.91 3.91
C HIS A 24 6.54 -17.22 4.50
N LEU A 25 6.44 -16.64 5.70
CA LEU A 25 7.52 -15.85 6.29
C LEU A 25 7.96 -16.39 7.65
N PRO A 26 9.26 -16.34 7.96
CA PRO A 26 9.81 -16.77 9.25
C PRO A 26 9.55 -15.74 10.38
N ALA A 27 9.25 -14.48 10.03
CA ALA A 27 9.03 -13.39 10.97
C ALA A 27 7.64 -12.77 10.78
N SER A 28 6.99 -12.45 11.90
CA SER A 28 5.70 -11.77 11.90
C SER A 28 5.87 -10.28 11.55
N PRO A 29 5.09 -9.73 10.60
CA PRO A 29 5.15 -8.30 10.27
C PRO A 29 4.79 -7.42 11.47
N TYR A 30 3.95 -7.91 12.38
CA TYR A 30 3.54 -7.16 13.57
C TYR A 30 4.69 -6.95 14.55
N VAL A 31 5.54 -7.98 14.74
CA VAL A 31 6.75 -7.88 15.58
C VAL A 31 7.75 -6.91 14.94
N VAL A 32 7.92 -6.98 13.61
CA VAL A 32 8.78 -6.04 12.87
C VAL A 32 8.26 -4.60 12.98
N GLY A 33 6.96 -4.39 12.85
CA GLY A 33 6.34 -3.06 12.96
C GLY A 33 6.52 -2.44 14.34
N GLU A 34 6.38 -3.22 15.41
CA GLU A 34 6.61 -2.77 16.78
C GLU A 34 8.07 -2.40 17.02
N ALA A 35 9.01 -3.28 16.65
CA ALA A 35 10.43 -3.03 16.78
C ALA A 35 10.90 -1.78 15.99
N LEU A 36 10.33 -1.56 14.79
CA LEU A 36 10.58 -0.36 14.00
C LEU A 36 10.04 0.90 14.70
N ALA A 37 8.82 0.86 15.22
CA ALA A 37 8.21 1.99 15.90
C ALA A 37 9.00 2.39 17.17
N ASP A 38 9.52 1.42 17.91
CA ASP A 38 10.41 1.65 19.07
C ASP A 38 11.71 2.32 18.65
N ALA A 39 12.42 1.74 17.68
CA ALA A 39 13.70 2.26 17.20
C ALA A 39 13.55 3.69 16.62
N VAL A 40 12.53 3.91 15.80
CA VAL A 40 12.23 5.22 15.22
C VAL A 40 11.82 6.23 16.30
N THR A 41 11.02 5.83 17.30
CA THR A 41 10.63 6.74 18.39
C THR A 41 11.81 7.16 19.24
N ALA A 42 12.72 6.24 19.54
CA ALA A 42 13.96 6.55 20.24
C ALA A 42 14.80 7.56 19.44
N GLU A 43 14.92 7.36 18.14
CA GLU A 43 15.73 8.20 17.27
C GLU A 43 15.14 9.59 17.04
N VAL A 44 13.82 9.69 16.84
CA VAL A 44 13.11 10.97 16.76
C VAL A 44 13.28 11.78 18.03
N ARG A 45 13.20 11.14 19.20
CA ARG A 45 13.44 11.81 20.49
C ARG A 45 14.90 12.25 20.62
N ARG A 46 15.85 11.40 20.24
CA ARG A 46 17.30 11.70 20.27
C ARG A 46 17.66 12.90 19.39
N GLN A 47 17.04 13.00 18.21
CA GLN A 47 17.26 14.09 17.26
C GLN A 47 16.37 15.33 17.51
N GLY A 48 15.38 15.24 18.40
CA GLY A 48 14.45 16.34 18.68
C GLY A 48 13.50 16.66 17.51
N LEU A 49 13.12 15.68 16.70
CA LEU A 49 12.28 15.91 15.52
C LEU A 49 10.81 16.14 15.90
N GLY A 50 10.17 17.13 15.27
CA GLY A 50 8.74 17.43 15.45
C GLY A 50 7.78 16.55 14.65
N TYR A 51 8.31 15.61 13.85
CA TYR A 51 7.56 14.69 13.00
C TYR A 51 8.32 13.37 12.88
N TYR A 52 7.66 12.34 12.36
CA TYR A 52 8.32 11.08 11.99
C TYR A 52 8.70 11.08 10.50
N PRO A 53 9.99 11.06 10.13
CA PRO A 53 10.43 10.88 8.76
C PRO A 53 10.00 9.52 8.15
N PRO A 54 10.00 9.40 6.80
CA PRO A 54 9.88 8.10 6.14
C PRO A 54 10.96 7.13 6.59
N LEU A 55 10.67 5.83 6.61
CA LEU A 55 11.60 4.79 7.09
C LEU A 55 12.97 4.85 6.38
N GLU A 56 12.99 5.17 5.09
CA GLU A 56 14.22 5.33 4.30
C GLU A 56 15.20 6.37 4.87
N PHE A 57 14.71 7.39 5.56
CA PHE A 57 15.56 8.38 6.23
C PHE A 57 16.46 7.73 7.27
N PHE A 58 15.88 6.86 8.11
CA PHE A 58 16.61 6.17 9.18
C PHE A 58 17.50 5.06 8.62
N ILE A 59 17.05 4.34 7.59
CA ILE A 59 17.87 3.33 6.89
C ILE A 59 19.14 3.99 6.33
N ARG A 60 19.02 5.12 5.63
CA ARG A 60 20.16 5.82 5.04
C ARG A 60 21.13 6.39 6.08
N GLN A 61 20.66 6.66 7.29
CA GLN A 61 21.50 7.10 8.40
C GLN A 61 22.23 5.94 9.10
N GLY A 62 21.85 4.69 8.84
CA GLY A 62 22.44 3.52 9.50
C GLY A 62 22.14 3.45 11.00
N VAL A 63 21.02 4.05 11.44
CA VAL A 63 20.62 4.11 12.86
C VAL A 63 19.70 2.97 13.28
N LEU A 64 19.27 2.14 12.33
CA LEU A 64 18.43 0.96 12.58
C LEU A 64 19.28 -0.30 12.55
N ASP A 65 18.89 -1.29 13.35
CA ASP A 65 19.48 -2.63 13.32
C ASP A 65 19.36 -3.26 11.92
N GLU A 66 20.45 -3.87 11.45
CA GLU A 66 20.53 -4.41 10.09
C GLU A 66 19.54 -5.55 9.86
N ALA A 67 19.39 -6.47 10.83
CA ALA A 67 18.45 -7.57 10.72
C ALA A 67 16.99 -7.09 10.70
N LEU A 68 16.69 -5.99 11.39
CA LEU A 68 15.38 -5.34 11.33
C LEU A 68 15.12 -4.71 9.94
N VAL A 69 16.13 -4.07 9.36
CA VAL A 69 16.06 -3.49 8.00
C VAL A 69 15.90 -4.57 6.93
N GLU A 70 16.61 -5.68 7.05
CA GLU A 70 16.46 -6.84 6.17
C GLU A 70 15.07 -7.45 6.28
N SER A 71 14.54 -7.58 7.51
CA SER A 71 13.21 -8.14 7.76
C SER A 71 12.11 -7.31 7.09
N VAL A 72 12.08 -5.99 7.31
CA VAL A 72 11.07 -5.12 6.69
C VAL A 72 11.20 -5.08 5.17
N SER A 73 12.43 -5.11 4.64
CA SER A 73 12.69 -5.13 3.20
C SER A 73 12.23 -6.46 2.57
N GLY A 74 12.51 -7.58 3.21
CA GLY A 74 12.11 -8.91 2.77
C GLY A 74 10.58 -9.08 2.78
N ILE A 75 9.92 -8.68 3.86
CA ILE A 75 8.45 -8.70 3.94
C ILE A 75 7.85 -7.79 2.86
N SER A 76 8.39 -6.58 2.69
CA SER A 76 7.91 -5.62 1.70
C SER A 76 8.06 -6.14 0.26
N TRP A 77 9.19 -6.77 -0.05
CA TRP A 77 9.38 -7.43 -1.33
C TRP A 77 8.36 -8.55 -1.56
N PHE A 78 8.11 -9.38 -0.54
CA PHE A 78 7.13 -10.46 -0.62
C PHE A 78 5.71 -9.94 -0.89
N ILE A 79 5.22 -9.01 -0.07
CA ILE A 79 3.84 -8.52 -0.19
C ILE A 79 3.61 -7.74 -1.49
N THR A 80 4.59 -6.96 -1.95
CA THR A 80 4.44 -6.21 -3.20
C THR A 80 4.40 -7.13 -4.41
N ASN A 81 5.15 -8.24 -4.40
CA ASN A 81 5.04 -9.27 -5.45
C ASN A 81 3.72 -10.03 -5.39
N LEU A 82 3.25 -10.40 -4.19
CA LEU A 82 1.95 -11.04 -4.01
C LEU A 82 0.82 -10.15 -4.55
N VAL A 83 0.80 -8.87 -4.16
CA VAL A 83 -0.20 -7.90 -4.62
C VAL A 83 -0.13 -7.74 -6.13
N ARG A 84 1.06 -7.63 -6.71
CA ARG A 84 1.23 -7.55 -8.17
C ARG A 84 0.61 -8.75 -8.88
N GLN A 85 0.86 -9.97 -8.39
CA GLN A 85 0.34 -11.21 -8.97
C GLN A 85 -1.19 -11.27 -8.87
N GLU A 86 -1.74 -10.98 -7.69
CA GLU A 86 -3.20 -11.02 -7.48
C GLU A 86 -3.93 -9.95 -8.29
N LEU A 87 -3.40 -8.73 -8.39
CA LEU A 87 -3.97 -7.68 -9.24
C LEU A 87 -3.99 -8.10 -10.71
N GLN A 88 -2.88 -8.61 -11.23
CA GLN A 88 -2.81 -9.08 -12.61
C GLN A 88 -3.76 -10.24 -12.87
N LYS A 89 -3.86 -11.20 -11.93
CA LYS A 89 -4.75 -12.36 -12.04
C LYS A 89 -6.22 -11.97 -12.00
N LYS A 90 -6.61 -11.09 -11.07
CA LYS A 90 -8.02 -10.78 -10.77
C LYS A 90 -8.62 -9.69 -11.66
N LEU A 91 -7.81 -8.72 -12.11
CA LEU A 91 -8.29 -7.58 -12.88
C LEU A 91 -8.18 -7.75 -14.40
N ARG A 92 -7.35 -8.69 -14.90
CA ARG A 92 -7.12 -8.89 -16.35
C ARG A 92 -8.40 -9.16 -17.17
N GLY A 93 -9.44 -9.73 -16.56
CA GLY A 93 -10.72 -10.00 -17.23
C GLY A 93 -11.74 -8.87 -17.15
N LEU A 94 -11.47 -7.81 -16.38
CA LEU A 94 -12.41 -6.71 -16.12
C LEU A 94 -12.17 -5.48 -16.98
N PHE A 95 -10.91 -5.26 -17.37
CA PHE A 95 -10.48 -4.08 -18.12
C PHE A 95 -9.74 -4.51 -19.38
N ALA A 96 -9.82 -3.69 -20.42
CA ALA A 96 -9.09 -3.94 -21.67
C ALA A 96 -7.57 -3.87 -21.44
N THR A 97 -7.13 -2.95 -20.57
CA THR A 97 -5.75 -2.88 -20.10
C THR A 97 -5.72 -2.66 -18.59
N VAL A 98 -4.72 -3.24 -17.93
CA VAL A 98 -4.39 -3.02 -16.51
C VAL A 98 -2.90 -2.78 -16.41
N ARG A 99 -2.50 -1.58 -16.01
CA ARG A 99 -1.10 -1.19 -15.81
C ARG A 99 -0.91 -0.78 -14.36
N ILE A 100 0.08 -1.37 -13.70
CA ILE A 100 0.52 -0.94 -12.37
C ILE A 100 1.52 0.20 -12.57
N GLU A 101 1.16 1.40 -12.15
CA GLU A 101 2.00 2.60 -12.24
C GLU A 101 2.93 2.73 -11.03
N SER A 102 2.44 2.36 -9.84
CA SER A 102 3.23 2.37 -8.61
C SER A 102 2.78 1.26 -7.68
N ILE A 103 3.72 0.76 -6.89
CA ILE A 103 3.45 -0.20 -5.82
C ILE A 103 4.48 0.02 -4.72
N GLN A 104 4.02 0.28 -3.50
CA GLN A 104 4.89 0.61 -2.38
C GLN A 104 4.27 0.14 -1.06
N THR A 105 5.07 -0.43 -0.17
CA THR A 105 4.65 -0.76 1.20
C THR A 105 4.42 0.53 2.00
N LEU A 106 3.37 0.56 2.82
CA LEU A 106 3.02 1.74 3.62
C LEU A 106 4.15 2.18 4.57
N ALA A 107 4.88 1.22 5.14
CA ALA A 107 5.98 1.44 6.07
C ALA A 107 7.08 2.38 5.55
N TYR A 108 7.31 2.42 4.23
CA TYR A 108 8.30 3.33 3.63
C TYR A 108 7.77 4.73 3.34
N THR A 109 6.47 4.97 3.50
CA THR A 109 5.88 6.29 3.33
C THR A 109 5.99 7.12 4.61
N MET A 110 5.80 8.43 4.50
CA MET A 110 5.79 9.31 5.68
C MET A 110 4.60 8.96 6.59
N PRO A 111 4.84 8.65 7.89
CA PRO A 111 3.78 8.46 8.86
C PRO A 111 2.92 9.71 9.02
N PRO A 112 1.57 9.60 9.05
CA PRO A 112 0.68 10.75 9.24
C PRO A 112 0.56 11.20 10.70
N VAL A 113 1.37 10.63 11.60
CA VAL A 113 1.32 10.83 13.05
C VAL A 113 2.43 11.77 13.52
N ARG A 114 2.23 12.44 14.65
CA ARG A 114 3.24 13.31 15.28
C ARG A 114 3.71 12.72 16.62
N PRO A 115 4.97 12.91 17.03
CA PRO A 115 5.49 12.33 18.28
C PRO A 115 4.74 12.73 19.56
N GLY A 116 4.03 13.86 19.54
CA GLY A 116 3.23 14.37 20.67
C GLY A 116 1.74 14.09 20.61
N SER A 117 1.22 13.37 19.60
CA SER A 117 -0.21 13.05 19.55
C SER A 117 -0.58 11.95 20.54
N LEU A 118 -1.84 11.94 20.99
CA LEU A 118 -2.38 10.82 21.74
C LEU A 118 -2.25 9.54 20.90
N ASN A 119 -1.79 8.44 21.51
CA ASN A 119 -1.56 7.15 20.85
C ASN A 119 -0.55 7.20 19.69
N ALA A 120 0.40 8.15 19.69
CA ALA A 120 1.39 8.28 18.62
C ALA A 120 2.13 6.97 18.34
N PHE A 121 2.50 6.24 19.38
CA PHE A 121 3.19 4.97 19.27
C PHE A 121 2.34 3.91 18.56
N THR A 122 1.10 3.68 19.01
CA THR A 122 0.20 2.70 18.39
C THR A 122 -0.04 3.00 16.91
N ALA A 123 -0.29 4.26 16.56
CA ALA A 123 -0.46 4.66 15.17
C ALA A 123 0.82 4.49 14.34
N LEU A 124 2.00 4.65 14.97
CA LEU A 124 3.29 4.42 14.34
C LEU A 124 3.55 2.93 14.10
N VAL A 125 3.20 2.06 15.06
CA VAL A 125 3.25 0.59 14.91
C VAL A 125 2.37 0.15 13.74
N GLU A 126 1.13 0.64 13.68
CA GLU A 126 0.22 0.34 12.57
C GLU A 126 0.77 0.80 11.22
N HIS A 127 1.47 1.94 11.17
CA HIS A 127 2.06 2.45 9.94
C HIS A 127 3.29 1.67 9.50
N TYR A 128 4.17 1.28 10.43
CA TYR A 128 5.41 0.55 10.13
C TYR A 128 5.24 -0.96 10.00
N THR A 129 4.11 -1.52 10.41
CA THR A 129 3.78 -2.91 10.12
C THR A 129 3.75 -3.10 8.59
N PRO A 130 4.61 -3.95 8.01
CA PRO A 130 4.67 -4.15 6.58
C PRO A 130 3.58 -5.15 6.13
N ASP A 131 2.31 -4.81 6.39
CA ASP A 131 1.13 -5.58 5.96
C ASP A 131 0.21 -4.82 5.00
N VAL A 132 0.50 -3.54 4.74
CA VAL A 132 -0.28 -2.69 3.85
C VAL A 132 0.55 -2.23 2.65
N VAL A 133 -0.05 -2.32 1.45
CA VAL A 133 0.53 -1.85 0.19
C VAL A 133 -0.35 -0.78 -0.44
N LYS A 134 0.26 0.33 -0.86
CA LYS A 134 -0.35 1.35 -1.71
C LYS A 134 -0.03 1.05 -3.18
N VAL A 135 -1.04 1.07 -4.03
CA VAL A 135 -0.91 0.75 -5.46
C VAL A 135 -1.54 1.85 -6.31
N GLY A 136 -0.79 2.34 -7.29
CA GLY A 136 -1.33 3.15 -8.38
C GLY A 136 -1.59 2.26 -9.60
N LEU A 137 -2.80 2.33 -10.14
CA LEU A 137 -3.23 1.58 -11.32
C LEU A 137 -3.73 2.54 -12.40
N ARG A 138 -3.47 2.16 -13.64
CA ARG A 138 -4.15 2.71 -14.81
C ARG A 138 -4.88 1.57 -15.51
N VAL A 139 -6.19 1.71 -15.61
CA VAL A 139 -7.08 0.75 -16.27
C VAL A 139 -7.79 1.39 -17.44
N SER A 140 -8.20 0.61 -18.44
CA SER A 140 -9.04 1.09 -19.53
C SER A 140 -10.30 0.28 -19.70
N ALA A 141 -11.38 0.98 -20.02
CA ALA A 141 -12.68 0.39 -20.32
C ALA A 141 -13.16 0.86 -21.70
N ILE A 142 -13.85 -0.03 -22.40
CA ILE A 142 -14.49 0.28 -23.69
C ILE A 142 -15.96 0.58 -23.39
N GLU A 143 -16.37 1.82 -23.57
CA GLU A 143 -17.74 2.24 -23.33
C GLU A 143 -18.41 2.81 -24.58
N ARG A 144 -19.74 2.67 -24.62
CA ARG A 144 -20.60 3.23 -25.67
C ARG A 144 -21.05 4.68 -25.37
N ARG A 145 -20.81 5.19 -24.16
CA ARG A 145 -21.23 6.52 -23.71
C ARG A 145 -20.07 7.25 -23.03
N GLU A 146 -20.04 8.56 -23.17
CA GLU A 146 -19.04 9.44 -22.59
C GLU A 146 -19.54 9.93 -21.23
N ASN A 147 -19.39 9.10 -20.19
CA ASN A 147 -19.69 9.52 -18.81
C ASN A 147 -18.50 9.21 -17.90
N SER A 148 -17.51 10.09 -17.93
CA SER A 148 -16.23 9.95 -17.24
C SER A 148 -16.36 9.78 -15.72
N GLN A 149 -17.23 10.55 -15.06
CA GLN A 149 -17.36 10.48 -13.61
C GLN A 149 -18.00 9.16 -13.15
N ALA A 150 -19.03 8.69 -13.86
CA ALA A 150 -19.65 7.41 -13.58
C ALA A 150 -18.68 6.24 -13.82
N LEU A 151 -17.85 6.34 -14.86
CA LEU A 151 -16.85 5.32 -15.18
C LEU A 151 -15.77 5.20 -14.10
N ALA A 152 -15.26 6.31 -13.57
CA ALA A 152 -14.25 6.28 -12.51
C ALA A 152 -14.79 5.61 -11.23
N GLY A 153 -16.02 5.97 -10.82
CA GLY A 153 -16.69 5.35 -9.67
C GLY A 153 -16.96 3.87 -9.88
N TRP A 154 -17.45 3.48 -11.06
CA TRP A 154 -17.66 2.08 -11.43
C TRP A 154 -16.35 1.27 -11.40
N ALA A 155 -15.28 1.79 -12.01
CA ALA A 155 -13.98 1.11 -12.05
C ALA A 155 -13.41 0.90 -10.64
N GLY A 156 -13.54 1.89 -9.76
CA GLY A 156 -13.16 1.77 -8.36
C GLY A 156 -13.95 0.67 -7.64
N GLU A 157 -15.28 0.70 -7.73
CA GLU A 157 -16.13 -0.27 -7.04
C GLU A 157 -15.96 -1.70 -7.54
N VAL A 158 -15.81 -1.89 -8.85
CA VAL A 158 -15.56 -3.21 -9.44
C VAL A 158 -14.18 -3.74 -9.03
N CYS A 159 -13.14 -2.90 -9.01
CA CYS A 159 -11.83 -3.26 -8.48
C CYS A 159 -11.93 -3.70 -7.02
N ARG A 160 -12.59 -2.91 -6.16
CA ARG A 160 -12.77 -3.22 -4.74
C ARG A 160 -13.41 -4.59 -4.56
N ARG A 161 -14.60 -4.79 -5.13
CA ARG A 161 -15.35 -6.05 -5.05
C ARG A 161 -14.56 -7.26 -5.54
N ARG A 162 -13.77 -7.11 -6.61
CA ARG A 162 -13.04 -8.23 -7.20
C ARG A 162 -11.82 -8.64 -6.39
N LEU A 163 -11.31 -7.76 -5.54
CA LEU A 163 -10.09 -7.95 -4.77
C LEU A 163 -10.35 -8.29 -3.29
N GLU A 164 -11.58 -8.09 -2.80
CA GLU A 164 -12.01 -8.39 -1.43
C GLU A 164 -11.76 -9.84 -0.98
N ASP A 165 -11.76 -10.80 -1.90
CA ASP A 165 -11.49 -12.20 -1.58
C ASP A 165 -10.00 -12.55 -1.55
N ALA A 166 -9.12 -11.67 -2.05
CA ALA A 166 -7.66 -11.86 -2.04
C ALA A 166 -6.99 -11.20 -0.83
N PHE A 167 -7.56 -10.11 -0.32
CA PHE A 167 -6.94 -9.25 0.67
C PHE A 167 -7.83 -9.10 1.90
N GLY A 168 -7.23 -8.81 3.06
CA GLY A 168 -7.98 -8.65 4.30
C GLY A 168 -8.78 -7.34 4.31
N GLU A 169 -8.26 -6.33 3.62
CA GLU A 169 -8.90 -5.02 3.46
C GLU A 169 -8.53 -4.45 2.09
N VAL A 170 -9.50 -3.84 1.40
CA VAL A 170 -9.30 -3.16 0.12
C VAL A 170 -10.00 -1.81 0.16
N GLU A 171 -9.24 -0.74 0.04
CA GLU A 171 -9.73 0.63 0.02
C GLU A 171 -9.34 1.30 -1.31
N VAL A 172 -10.32 1.91 -1.98
CA VAL A 172 -10.08 2.79 -3.12
C VAL A 172 -9.90 4.21 -2.59
N THR A 173 -8.66 4.71 -2.59
CA THR A 173 -8.33 6.02 -2.04
C THR A 173 -8.51 7.15 -3.06
N SER A 174 -8.47 6.84 -4.35
CA SER A 174 -8.72 7.79 -5.43
C SER A 174 -9.15 7.07 -6.70
N ALA A 175 -10.07 7.67 -7.46
CA ALA A 175 -10.45 7.22 -8.79
C ALA A 175 -10.74 8.44 -9.67
N ARG A 176 -10.08 8.54 -10.83
CA ARG A 176 -10.28 9.63 -11.79
C ARG A 176 -10.09 9.17 -13.22
N CYS A 177 -10.89 9.70 -14.14
CA CYS A 177 -10.60 9.52 -15.56
C CYS A 177 -9.32 10.26 -15.94
N VAL A 178 -8.61 9.69 -16.91
CA VAL A 178 -7.42 10.27 -17.51
C VAL A 178 -7.76 10.54 -18.98
N GLU A 179 -7.48 11.77 -19.42
CA GLU A 179 -7.59 12.19 -20.82
C GLU A 179 -6.49 11.55 -21.68
#